data_AF-A0A1M4SEW8-F1
#
_entry.id   AF-A0A1M4SEW8-F1
#
_cell.length_a   1.000
_cell.length_b   1.000
_cell.length_c   1.000
_cell.angle_alpha   90.00
_cell.angle_beta   90.00
_cell.angle_gamma   90.00
#
_symmetry.space_group_name_H-M   'P 1'
#
loop_
_entity.id
_entity.type
_entity.pdbx_description
1 polymer ?
#
loop_
_entity_poly.entity_id
_entity_poly.type
_entity_poly.pdbx_seq_one_letter_code
_entity_poly.pdbx_strand_id
1 'polypeptide(L)' 'MKAATLSRLMRMSWEIQRKRKCNRSRSLFAAWAILQNEDTTIFYLVRRFSHSHYPNKVRLADLTLFGVA' A
#
# COMPACT_ATOMS: atom_id res chain seq x y z
N MET A 1 -7.05 14.67 10.93
CA MET A 1 -6.47 13.52 10.19
C MET A 1 -5.94 13.94 8.80
N LYS A 2 -4.96 14.86 8.70
CA LYS A 2 -4.39 15.30 7.40
C LYS A 2 -2.86 15.29 7.34
N ALA A 3 -2.19 15.64 8.43
CA ALA A 3 -0.72 15.69 8.49
C ALA A 3 -0.07 14.30 8.34
N ALA A 4 -0.61 13.27 9.01
CA ALA A 4 -0.07 11.91 8.95
C ALA A 4 -0.09 11.33 7.52
N THR A 5 -1.16 11.57 6.77
CA THR A 5 -1.32 11.12 5.38
C THR A 5 -0.30 11.79 4.46
N LEU A 6 -0.06 13.09 4.64
CA LEU A 6 0.94 13.83 3.87
C LEU A 6 2.36 13.34 4.15
N SER A 7 2.74 13.21 5.43
CA SER A 7 4.05 12.68 5.81
C SER A 7 4.27 11.28 5.24
N ARG A 8 3.23 10.44 5.24
CA ARG A 8 3.26 9.09 4.68
C ARG A 8 3.43 9.07 3.17
N LEU A 9 2.68 9.90 2.44
CA LEU A 9 2.82 10.09 0.99
C LEU A 9 4.24 10.54 0.61
N MET A 10 4.81 11.47 1.38
CA MET A 10 6.16 11.99 1.16
C MET A 10 7.24 10.94 1.39
N ARG A 11 7.11 10.13 2.43
CA ARG A 11 8.05 9.02 2.71
C ARG A 11 8.00 7.96 1.61
N MET A 12 6.79 7.52 1.23
CA MET A 12 6.59 6.50 0.20
C MET A 12 7.11 6.96 -1.17
N SER A 13 6.84 8.21 -1.53
CA SER A 13 7.35 8.79 -2.77
C SER A 13 8.88 8.95 -2.79
N TRP A 14 9.52 9.23 -1.65
CA TRP A 14 10.98 9.23 -1.56
C TRP A 14 11.58 7.83 -1.71
N GLU A 15 10.95 6.80 -1.15
CA GLU A 15 11.40 5.41 -1.32
C GLU A 15 11.30 4.94 -2.77
N ILE A 16 10.18 5.28 -3.45
CA ILE A 16 9.99 4.98 -4.88
C ILE A 16 11.09 5.68 -5.71
N GLN A 17 11.31 6.97 -5.44
CA GLN A 17 12.36 7.74 -6.12
C GLN A 17 13.74 7.09 -5.94
N ARG A 18 14.10 6.69 -4.71
CA ARG A 18 15.40 6.09 -4.42
C ARG A 18 15.58 4.71 -5.06
N LYS A 19 14.56 3.85 -5.00
CA LYS A 19 14.62 2.47 -5.53
C LYS A 19 14.53 2.40 -7.05
N ARG A 20 13.66 3.21 -7.65
CA ARG A 20 13.36 3.18 -9.09
C ARG A 20 14.12 4.24 -9.89
N LYS A 21 14.89 5.11 -9.23
CA LYS A 21 15.66 6.22 -9.85
C LYS A 21 14.79 7.07 -10.79
N CYS A 22 13.53 7.31 -10.43
CA CYS A 22 12.60 8.11 -11.23
C CYS A 22 12.46 9.54 -10.68
N ASN A 23 11.90 10.45 -11.48
CA ASN A 23 11.75 11.84 -11.08
C ASN A 23 10.72 12.00 -9.93
N ARG A 24 10.81 13.13 -9.22
CA ARG A 24 10.00 13.41 -8.03
C ARG A 24 8.50 13.35 -8.33
N SER A 25 8.06 13.93 -9.45
CA SER A 25 6.65 14.00 -9.85
C SER A 25 6.05 12.62 -10.13
N ARG A 26 6.74 11.75 -10.90
CA ARG A 26 6.27 10.37 -11.13
C ARG A 26 6.24 9.56 -9.83
N SER A 27 7.25 9.74 -8.98
CA SER A 27 7.31 9.05 -7.69
C SER A 27 6.17 9.44 -6.77
N LEU A 28 5.79 10.72 -6.77
CA LEU A 28 4.69 11.24 -5.97
C LEU A 28 3.33 10.80 -6.49
N PHE A 29 3.15 10.79 -7.81
CA PHE A 29 1.94 10.25 -8.45
C PHE A 29 1.76 8.76 -8.16
N ALA A 30 2.83 7.97 -8.28
CA ALA A 30 2.79 6.54 -7.95
C ALA A 30 2.47 6.29 -6.47
N ALA A 31 3.11 7.03 -5.56
CA ALA A 31 2.82 6.93 -4.12
C ALA A 31 1.36 7.30 -3.81
N TRP A 32 0.81 8.32 -4.47
CA TRP A 32 -0.58 8.72 -4.30
C TRP A 32 -1.55 7.64 -4.79
N ALA A 33 -1.28 7.05 -5.96
CA ALA A 33 -2.09 5.96 -6.50
C ALA A 33 -2.05 4.71 -5.58
N ILE A 34 -0.90 4.39 -5.00
CA ILE A 34 -0.77 3.30 -4.01
C ILE A 34 -1.56 3.62 -2.76
N LEU A 35 -1.42 4.84 -2.23
CA LEU A 35 -2.10 5.26 -1.00
C LEU A 35 -3.63 5.26 -1.14
N GLN A 36 -4.16 5.57 -2.33
CA GLN A 36 -5.59 5.52 -2.62
C GLN A 36 -6.13 4.10 -2.83
N ASN A 37 -5.27 3.19 -3.30
CA ASN A 37 -5.65 1.81 -3.59
C ASN A 37 -5.11 0.81 -2.56
N GLU A 38 -4.67 1.28 -1.39
CA GLU A 38 -4.03 0.42 -0.38
C GLU A 38 -4.99 -0.70 0.05
N ASP A 39 -6.25 -0.37 0.32
CA ASP A 39 -7.26 -1.34 0.75
C ASP A 39 -7.64 -2.32 -0.39
N THR A 40 -7.73 -1.85 -1.63
CA THR A 40 -8.09 -2.66 -2.79
C THR A 40 -6.95 -3.55 -3.26
N THR A 41 -5.71 -3.07 -3.23
CA THR A 41 -4.54 -3.85 -3.68
C THR A 41 -4.23 -4.98 -2.72
N ILE A 42 -4.32 -4.77 -1.40
CA ILE A 42 -4.09 -5.86 -0.45
C ILE A 42 -5.21 -6.90 -0.56
N PHE A 43 -6.48 -6.50 -0.67
CA PHE A 43 -7.58 -7.43 -0.94
C PHE A 43 -7.34 -8.26 -2.21
N TYR A 44 -6.92 -7.61 -3.30
CA TYR A 44 -6.70 -8.29 -4.57
C TYR A 44 -5.52 -9.27 -4.50
N LEU A 45 -4.42 -8.89 -3.83
CA LEU A 45 -3.27 -9.76 -3.61
C LEU A 45 -3.63 -10.96 -2.74
N VAL A 46 -4.35 -10.75 -1.65
CA VAL A 46 -4.84 -11.82 -0.77
C VAL A 46 -5.75 -12.74 -1.56
N ARG A 47 -6.74 -12.21 -2.29
CA ARG A 47 -7.65 -13.02 -3.10
C ARG A 47 -6.94 -13.79 -4.20
N ARG A 48 -5.89 -13.23 -4.80
CA ARG A 48 -5.12 -13.87 -5.88
C ARG A 48 -4.16 -14.95 -5.38
N PHE A 49 -3.56 -14.76 -4.20
CA PHE A 49 -2.56 -15.66 -3.64
C PHE A 49 -3.08 -16.59 -2.54
N SER A 50 -4.29 -16.38 -2.02
CA SER A 50 -4.98 -17.34 -1.14
C SER A 50 -5.69 -18.40 -1.99
N HIS A 51 -5.03 -19.54 -2.15
CA HIS A 51 -5.66 -20.73 -2.73
C HIS A 51 -6.69 -21.30 -1.74
N SER A 52 -7.76 -21.93 -2.26
CA SER A 52 -8.88 -22.47 -1.47
C SER A 52 -8.44 -23.43 -0.35
N HIS A 53 -7.30 -24.09 -0.54
CA HIS A 53 -6.70 -25.10 0.35
C HIS A 53 -5.76 -24.53 1.43
N TYR A 54 -5.43 -23.23 1.43
CA TYR A 54 -4.58 -22.64 2.46
C TYR A 54 -5.40 -22.20 3.69
N PRO A 55 -4.96 -22.54 4.92
CA PRO A 55 -5.69 -22.24 6.15
C PRO A 55 -5.67 -20.74 6.52
N ASN A 56 -4.75 -19.95 5.96
CA ASN A 56 -4.62 -18.51 6.22
C ASN A 56 -5.58 -17.69 5.33
N LYS A 57 -6.88 -17.79 5.58
CA LYS A 57 -7.87 -16.85 5.05
C LYS A 57 -7.96 -15.65 5.99
N VAL A 58 -7.00 -14.74 5.85
CA VAL A 58 -6.97 -13.52 6.66
C VAL A 58 -8.18 -12.65 6.28
N ARG A 59 -8.94 -12.15 7.27
CA ARG A 59 -10.10 -11.27 7.02
C ARG A 59 -9.59 -9.94 6.47
N LEU A 60 -10.32 -9.33 5.52
CA LEU A 60 -9.94 -8.01 4.94
C LEU A 60 -9.59 -6.96 6.00
N ALA A 61 -10.30 -6.97 7.14
CA ALA A 61 -10.09 -6.03 8.24
C ALA A 61 -8.69 -6.18 8.87
N ASP A 62 -8.11 -7.37 8.83
CA ASP A 62 -6.80 -7.70 9.41
C ASP A 62 -5.65 -7.50 8.40
N LEU A 63 -5.98 -7.13 7.16
CA LEU A 63 -5.08 -6.95 6.03
C LEU A 63 -4.83 -5.49 5.70
N THR A 64 -4.96 -4.62 6.69
CA THR A 64 -4.44 -3.26 6.55
C THR A 64 -2.92 -3.33 6.57
N LEU A 65 -2.24 -2.57 5.69
CA LEU A 65 -0.77 -2.63 5.53
C LEU A 65 -0.02 -2.41 6.86
N PHE A 66 -0.69 -1.76 7.82
CA PHE A 66 -0.22 -1.55 9.17
C PHE A 66 -1.41 -1.73 10.12
N GLY A 67 -1.51 -2.91 10.73
CA GLY A 67 -2.55 -3.25 11.70
C GLY A 67 -2.64 -2.23 12.84
N VAL A 68 -3.86 -1.81 13.14
CA VAL A 68 -4.18 -1.11 14.39
C VAL A 68 -4.53 -2.19 15.40
N ALA A 69 -3.75 -2.28 16.48
CA ALA A 69 -4.21 -2.81 17.76
C ALA A 69 -4.82 -1.65 18.56
#